data_AF-A0A3M0KFH1-F1
#
_entry.id   AF-A0A3M0KFH1-F1
#
_cell.length_a   1.000
_cell.length_b   1.000
_cell.length_c   1.000
_cell.angle_alpha   90.00
_cell.angle_beta   90.00
_cell.angle_gamma   90.00
#
_symmetry.space_group_name_H-M   'P 1'
#
loop_
_entity.id
_entity.type
_entity.pdbx_description
1 polymer ?
#
loop_
_entity_poly.entity_id
_entity_poly.type
_entity_poly.pdbx_seq_one_letter_code
_entity_poly.pdbx_strand_id
1 'polypeptide(L)'
;MQILQRKEDTELLEQLLELLRGLEQLPSGARLGELGMFSLEKRRSKELIKEAILDNDFMKNLELSQIQEIVDCMYPVEYGKDSCIIKEGDVGSLVYVMEGSLTLHVSN
;
A
#
# COMPACT_ATOMS: atom_id res chain seq x y z
N MET A 1 -8.84 -18.72 -43.37
CA MET A 1 -8.70 -17.62 -42.39
C MET A 1 -8.58 -18.08 -40.93
N GLN A 2 -8.87 -19.34 -40.57
CA GLN A 2 -8.83 -19.79 -39.15
C GLN A 2 -7.46 -20.25 -38.63
N ILE A 3 -6.49 -20.55 -39.51
CA ILE A 3 -5.16 -21.04 -39.11
C ILE A 3 -4.27 -19.89 -38.56
N LEU A 4 -4.44 -18.66 -39.06
CA LEU A 4 -3.70 -17.50 -38.54
C LEU A 4 -4.15 -17.15 -37.11
N GLN A 5 -5.46 -17.09 -36.84
CA GLN A 5 -5.99 -16.84 -35.49
C GLN A 5 -5.49 -17.89 -34.49
N ARG A 6 -5.50 -19.18 -34.87
CA ARG A 6 -5.01 -20.25 -33.99
C ARG A 6 -3.52 -20.11 -33.66
N LYS A 7 -2.73 -19.58 -34.59
CA LYS A 7 -1.28 -19.35 -34.41
C LYS A 7 -1.02 -18.20 -33.44
N GLU A 8 -1.75 -17.09 -33.60
CA GLU A 8 -1.71 -15.94 -32.69
C GLU A 8 -2.16 -16.32 -31.27
N ASP A 9 -3.22 -17.14 -31.15
CA ASP A 9 -3.69 -17.64 -29.85
C ASP A 9 -2.63 -18.50 -29.14
N THR A 10 -1.92 -19.37 -29.86
CA THR A 10 -0.80 -20.15 -29.29
C THR A 10 0.39 -19.28 -28.91
N GLU A 11 0.71 -18.25 -29.71
CA GLU A 11 1.84 -17.35 -29.44
C GLU A 11 1.58 -16.50 -28.18
N LEU A 12 0.35 -16.00 -28.02
CA LEU A 12 -0.08 -15.31 -26.80
C LEU A 12 -0.04 -16.23 -25.57
N LEU A 13 -0.45 -17.50 -25.72
CA LEU A 13 -0.39 -18.47 -24.63
C LEU A 13 1.06 -18.81 -24.25
N GLU A 14 1.95 -18.96 -25.21
CA GLU A 14 3.39 -19.19 -24.97
C GLU A 14 4.03 -17.99 -24.26
N GLN A 15 3.75 -16.77 -24.72
CA GLN A 15 4.20 -15.54 -24.06
C GLN A 15 3.70 -15.43 -22.61
N LEU A 16 2.43 -15.77 -22.36
CA LEU A 16 1.87 -15.78 -21.01
C LEU A 16 2.53 -16.85 -20.12
N LEU A 17 2.83 -18.03 -20.67
CA LEU A 17 3.49 -19.13 -19.95
C LEU A 17 4.94 -18.79 -19.57
N GLU A 18 5.67 -18.11 -20.47
CA GLU A 18 7.02 -17.62 -20.17
C GLU A 18 7.00 -16.54 -19.09
N LEU A 19 6.03 -15.62 -19.13
CA LEU A 19 5.85 -14.60 -18.10
C LEU A 19 5.56 -15.23 -16.74
N LEU A 20 4.62 -16.17 -16.66
CA LEU A 20 4.29 -16.87 -15.40
C LEU A 20 5.50 -17.63 -14.83
N ARG A 21 6.28 -18.30 -15.69
CA ARG A 21 7.51 -19.00 -15.28
C ARG A 21 8.58 -18.04 -14.77
N GLY A 22 8.71 -16.86 -15.38
CA GLY A 22 9.58 -15.79 -14.91
C GLY A 22 9.19 -15.29 -13.52
N LEU A 23 7.88 -15.19 -13.25
CA LEU A 23 7.35 -14.79 -11.95
C LEU A 23 7.62 -15.84 -10.86
N GLU A 24 7.56 -17.14 -11.16
CA GLU A 24 7.80 -18.20 -10.17
C GLU A 24 9.21 -18.15 -9.54
N GLN A 25 10.19 -17.59 -10.26
CA GLN A 25 11.58 -17.46 -9.82
C GLN A 25 11.81 -16.27 -8.87
N LEU A 26 10.88 -15.31 -8.84
CA LEU A 26 10.99 -14.13 -8.01
C LEU A 26 10.52 -14.43 -6.57
N PRO A 27 11.07 -13.76 -5.55
CA PRO A 27 10.47 -13.78 -4.22
C PRO A 27 9.06 -13.19 -4.28
N SER A 28 8.14 -13.65 -3.42
CA SER A 28 6.71 -13.29 -3.47
C SER A 28 6.46 -11.78 -3.54
N GLY A 29 7.28 -10.98 -2.84
CA GLY A 29 7.22 -9.52 -2.89
C GLY A 29 7.54 -8.95 -4.28
N ALA A 30 8.53 -9.48 -5.00
CA ALA A 30 8.92 -8.96 -6.32
C ALA A 30 7.93 -9.34 -7.44
N ARG A 31 7.23 -10.48 -7.31
CA ARG A 31 6.16 -10.90 -8.26
C ARG A 31 5.03 -9.88 -8.35
N LEU A 32 4.69 -9.27 -7.21
CA LEU A 32 3.68 -8.22 -7.13
C LEU A 32 4.08 -6.98 -7.97
N GLY A 33 5.37 -6.79 -8.23
CA GLY A 33 6.00 -5.67 -8.96
C GLY A 33 5.65 -5.68 -10.41
N GLU A 34 6.06 -6.78 -11.02
CA GLU A 34 5.86 -7.12 -12.42
C GLU A 34 4.38 -7.17 -12.80
N LEU A 35 3.51 -7.62 -11.88
CA LEU A 35 2.05 -7.69 -12.11
C LEU A 35 1.33 -6.34 -11.92
N GLY A 36 2.04 -5.25 -11.61
CA GLY A 36 1.43 -3.97 -11.27
C GLY A 36 0.64 -3.99 -9.96
N MET A 37 0.79 -5.05 -9.16
CA MET A 37 0.10 -5.20 -7.87
C MET A 37 0.67 -4.27 -6.80
N PHE A 38 1.93 -3.83 -6.87
CA PHE A 38 2.40 -2.74 -5.99
C PHE A 38 1.60 -1.45 -6.19
N SER A 39 1.14 -1.17 -7.42
CA SER A 39 0.27 -0.01 -7.68
C SER A 39 -1.13 -0.22 -7.11
N LEU A 40 -1.63 -1.46 -7.11
CA LEU A 40 -2.91 -1.82 -6.47
C LEU A 40 -2.83 -1.70 -4.94
N GLU A 41 -1.80 -2.25 -4.31
CA GLU A 41 -1.56 -2.14 -2.86
C GLU A 41 -1.40 -0.69 -2.42
N LYS A 42 -0.70 0.12 -3.22
CA LYS A 42 -0.57 1.57 -2.98
C LYS A 42 -1.92 2.29 -3.06
N ARG A 43 -2.79 1.93 -4.02
CA ARG A 43 -4.14 2.51 -4.14
C ARG A 43 -5.01 2.12 -2.95
N ARG A 44 -5.02 0.84 -2.59
CA ARG A 44 -5.77 0.33 -1.43
C ARG A 44 -5.33 1.02 -0.13
N SER A 45 -4.03 1.17 0.09
CA SER A 45 -3.50 1.87 1.26
C SER A 45 -3.97 3.32 1.34
N LYS A 46 -3.98 4.04 0.21
CA LYS A 46 -4.48 5.42 0.15
C LYS A 46 -5.98 5.51 0.47
N GLU A 47 -6.77 4.56 0.00
CA GLU A 47 -8.21 4.49 0.31
C GLU A 47 -8.45 4.26 1.80
N LEU A 48 -7.74 3.31 2.42
CA LEU A 48 -7.83 3.04 3.86
C LEU A 48 -7.42 4.25 4.72
N ILE A 49 -6.33 4.93 4.35
CA ILE A 49 -5.87 6.14 5.05
C ILE A 49 -6.92 7.26 4.93
N LYS A 50 -7.51 7.44 3.74
CA LYS A 50 -8.59 8.41 3.52
C LYS A 50 -9.80 8.13 4.42
N GLU A 51 -10.22 6.87 4.50
CA GLU A 51 -11.32 6.46 5.38
C GLU A 51 -11.00 6.73 6.85
N ALA A 52 -9.78 6.40 7.30
CA ALA A 52 -9.33 6.68 8.66
C ALA A 52 -9.31 8.18 9.00
N ILE A 53 -8.95 9.04 8.05
CA ILE A 53 -8.99 10.51 8.23
C ILE A 53 -10.43 11.01 8.34
N LEU A 54 -11.34 10.50 7.50
CA LEU A 54 -12.75 10.90 7.51
C LEU A 54 -13.48 10.45 8.77
N ASP A 55 -13.12 9.28 9.30
CA ASP A 55 -13.67 8.73 10.55
C ASP A 55 -13.10 9.42 11.80
N ASN A 56 -11.96 10.11 11.67
CA ASN A 56 -11.35 10.82 12.78
C ASN A 56 -12.11 12.12 13.12
N ASP A 57 -12.55 12.23 14.37
CA ASP A 57 -13.32 13.38 14.86
C ASP A 57 -12.60 14.74 14.74
N PHE A 58 -11.26 14.77 14.81
CA PHE A 58 -10.48 16.00 14.66
C PHE A 58 -10.33 16.42 13.20
N MET A 59 -10.37 15.46 12.27
CA MET A 59 -10.09 15.69 10.84
C MET A 59 -11.33 15.64 9.93
N LYS A 60 -12.49 15.23 10.44
CA LYS A 60 -13.74 15.07 9.66
C LYS A 60 -14.28 16.32 8.97
N ASN A 61 -13.83 17.51 9.36
CA ASN A 61 -14.26 18.79 8.77
C ASN A 61 -13.35 19.27 7.62
N LEU A 62 -12.35 18.48 7.23
CA LEU A 62 -11.50 18.81 6.09
C LEU A 62 -12.24 18.61 4.77
N GLU A 63 -11.97 19.50 3.81
CA GLU A 63 -12.45 19.34 2.44
C GLU A 63 -11.77 18.12 1.79
N LEU A 64 -12.47 17.46 0.86
CA LEU A 64 -11.94 16.25 0.19
C LEU A 64 -10.59 16.51 -0.51
N SER A 65 -10.36 17.71 -1.02
CA SER A 65 -9.08 18.09 -1.63
C SER A 65 -7.94 18.12 -0.61
N GLN A 66 -8.18 18.64 0.59
CA GLN A 66 -7.18 18.69 1.66
C GLN A 66 -6.85 17.28 2.16
N ILE A 67 -7.87 16.42 2.28
CA ILE A 67 -7.67 15.01 2.64
C ILE A 67 -6.82 14.32 1.58
N GLN A 68 -7.07 14.59 0.30
CA GLN A 68 -6.28 14.02 -0.80
C GLN A 68 -4.82 14.48 -0.74
N GLU A 69 -4.57 15.76 -0.47
CA GLU A 69 -3.21 16.29 -0.27
C GLU A 69 -2.48 15.64 0.91
N ILE A 70 -3.19 15.41 2.02
CA ILE A 70 -2.64 14.70 3.19
C ILE A 70 -2.27 13.27 2.79
N VAL A 71 -3.20 12.51 2.21
CA VAL A 71 -2.98 11.12 1.77
C VAL A 71 -1.84 11.03 0.76
N ASP A 72 -1.68 12.02 -0.11
CA ASP A 72 -0.63 12.05 -1.12
C ASP A 72 0.76 12.39 -0.56
N CYS A 73 0.84 13.14 0.54
CA CYS A 73 2.11 13.47 1.18
C CYS A 73 2.52 12.48 2.29
N MET A 74 1.63 11.60 2.74
CA MET A 74 1.97 10.51 3.65
C MET A 74 2.90 9.48 2.98
N TYR A 75 3.80 8.93 3.78
CA TYR A 75 4.78 7.93 3.34
C TYR A 75 4.86 6.77 4.34
N PRO A 76 5.18 5.56 3.88
CA PRO A 76 5.28 4.40 4.76
C PRO A 76 6.48 4.52 5.69
N VAL A 77 6.31 4.04 6.94
CA VAL A 77 7.38 3.90 7.93
C VAL A 77 7.21 2.55 8.62
N GLU A 78 8.31 1.83 8.83
CA GLU A 78 8.33 0.54 9.51
C GLU A 78 9.01 0.67 10.88
N TYR A 79 8.40 0.04 11.88
CA TYR A 79 8.96 -0.06 13.23
C TYR A 79 9.07 -1.53 13.63
N GLY A 80 10.19 -1.89 14.26
CA GLY A 80 10.40 -3.23 14.79
C GLY A 80 9.51 -3.50 16.00
N LYS A 81 9.39 -4.78 16.38
CA LYS A 81 8.73 -5.17 17.62
C LYS A 81 9.37 -4.44 18.82
N ASP A 82 8.53 -4.01 19.77
CA ASP A 82 8.94 -3.32 20.99
C ASP A 82 9.58 -1.93 20.76
N SER A 83 9.43 -1.37 19.55
CA SER A 83 9.91 0.00 19.24
C SER A 83 9.02 1.06 19.89
N CYS A 84 9.68 2.11 20.41
CA CYS A 84 9.00 3.34 20.82
C CYS A 84 8.84 4.27 19.60
N ILE A 85 7.60 4.57 19.22
CA ILE A 85 7.29 5.46 18.09
C ILE A 85 7.28 6.93 18.53
N ILE A 86 6.59 7.22 19.64
CA ILE A 86 6.48 8.56 20.23
C ILE A 86 6.79 8.44 21.71
N LYS A 87 7.60 9.35 22.24
CA LYS A 87 7.93 9.45 23.66
C LYS A 87 7.35 10.73 24.26
N GLU A 88 6.86 10.63 25.49
CA GLU A 88 6.38 11.80 26.22
C GLU A 88 7.49 12.85 26.39
N GLY A 89 7.13 14.12 26.13
CA GLY A 89 8.06 15.25 26.15
C GLY A 89 8.68 15.57 24.79
N ASP A 90 8.54 14.69 23.79
CA ASP A 90 9.00 14.99 22.43
C ASP A 90 8.09 16.02 21.75
N VAL A 91 8.69 16.82 20.86
CA VAL A 91 7.95 17.79 20.05
C VAL A 91 7.13 17.04 19.01
N GLY A 92 5.80 17.21 19.04
CA GLY A 92 4.88 16.62 18.08
C GLY A 92 4.84 17.40 16.76
N SER A 93 5.30 16.78 15.66
CA SER A 93 5.27 17.36 14.31
C SER A 93 4.77 16.40 13.22
N LEU A 94 4.53 15.13 13.58
CA LEU A 94 4.14 14.07 12.64
C LEU A 94 2.80 13.45 13.06
N VAL A 95 2.07 12.95 12.06
CA VAL A 95 0.83 12.19 12.22
C VAL A 95 1.07 10.79 11.66
N TYR A 96 0.59 9.79 12.38
CA TYR A 96 0.72 8.38 11.99
C TYR A 96 -0.66 7.76 11.80
N VAL A 97 -0.77 6.92 10.77
CA VAL A 97 -1.91 6.02 10.54
C VAL A 97 -1.34 4.62 10.41
N MET A 98 -1.97 3.64 11.05
CA MET A 98 -1.51 2.26 11.03
C MET A 98 -2.68 1.29 11.07
N GLU A 99 -2.45 0.11 10.51
CA GLU A 99 -3.34 -1.03 10.65
C GLU A 99 -2.87 -1.87 11.84
N GLY A 100 -3.61 -1.86 12.95
CA GLY A 100 -3.29 -2.63 14.15
C GLY A 100 -3.52 -1.87 15.45
N SER A 101 -2.78 -2.25 16.50
CA SER A 101 -2.88 -1.64 17.83
C SER A 101 -1.51 -1.26 18.37
N LEU A 102 -1.46 -0.16 19.14
CA LEU A 102 -0.29 0.26 19.91
C LEU A 102 -0.58 0.14 21.40
N THR A 103 0.47 -0.13 22.17
CA THR A 103 0.40 -0.04 23.62
C THR A 103 0.85 1.35 24.06
N LEU A 104 -0.02 2.07 24.75
CA LEU A 104 0.32 3.34 25.38
C LEU A 104 0.86 3.09 26.78
N HIS A 105 2.08 3.54 27.06
CA HIS A 105 2.68 3.49 28.39
C HIS A 105 2.70 4.88 29.01
N VAL A 106 2.14 5.02 30.21
CA VAL A 106 2.17 6.26 31.01
C VAL A 106 3.08 6.01 32.21
N SER A 107 4.16 6.79 32.32
CA SER A 107 5.07 6.72 33.47
C SER A 107 4.56 7.69 34.53
N ASN A 108 4.01 7.15 35.63
CA ASN A 108 3.50 7.94 36.76
C ASN A 108 4.58 8.15 37.82
#